data_AF-R7SS71-F1
#
_entry.id   AF-R7SS71-F1
#
_cell.length_a   1.000
_cell.length_b   1.000
_cell.length_c   1.000
_cell.angle_alpha   90.00
_cell.angle_beta   90.00
_cell.angle_gamma   90.00
#
_symmetry.space_group_name_H-M   'P 1'
#
loop_
_entity.id
_entity.type
_entity.pdbx_description
1 polymer ?
#
loop_
_entity_poly.entity_id
_entity_poly.type
_entity_poly.pdbx_seq_one_letter_code
_entity_poly.pdbx_strand_id
1 'polypeptide(L)'
;MSRTSTHHYVSLLIPSFNAHADALVFRPYNGRDDAWASVPNRELEERIAVARAHWVPVLASLDIRPSDVVGFWLTGSKLSDLINSIAVSALGYTPQFFGGYFGNVSIVLDLLLKSGGKALIVDETYLPAASAASATTTIIVYRSLDYDELSQLVVKVLSGGRAQDLKLSEPEVSVGPDDIAVLFHSSGTTGGLPKIIPNTFDKLGAVKTRIRSD
;
A
#
# COMPACT_ATOMS: atom_id res chain seq x y z
N MET A 1 25.69 5.82 -3.23
CA MET A 1 24.92 5.51 -4.46
C MET A 1 23.97 6.68 -4.77
N SER A 2 23.71 6.98 -6.04
CA SER A 2 22.80 8.08 -6.42
C SER A 2 21.35 7.74 -6.07
N ARG A 3 20.59 8.72 -5.55
CA ARG A 3 19.14 8.60 -5.36
C ARG A 3 18.45 8.74 -6.73
N THR A 4 17.41 7.96 -6.98
CA THR A 4 16.59 8.04 -8.20
C THR A 4 15.21 7.44 -7.95
N SER A 5 14.18 7.92 -8.62
CA SER A 5 12.85 7.31 -8.56
C SER A 5 12.85 5.88 -9.10
N THR A 6 13.75 5.56 -10.03
CA THR A 6 13.83 4.21 -10.63
C THR A 6 14.27 3.11 -9.66
N HIS A 7 14.84 3.46 -8.51
CA HIS A 7 15.13 2.50 -7.43
C HIS A 7 13.89 2.18 -6.60
N HIS A 8 12.82 2.96 -6.71
CA HIS A 8 11.58 2.70 -6.00
C HIS A 8 10.90 1.47 -6.60
N TYR A 9 10.41 0.56 -5.74
CA TYR A 9 9.87 -0.71 -6.22
C TYR A 9 8.63 -0.54 -7.14
N VAL A 10 7.88 0.55 -6.99
CA VAL A 10 6.72 0.88 -7.86
C VAL A 10 7.16 1.13 -9.30
N SER A 11 8.33 1.72 -9.54
CA SER A 11 8.88 1.92 -10.90
C SER A 11 9.12 0.59 -11.62
N LEU A 12 9.25 -0.51 -10.88
CA LEU A 12 9.40 -1.85 -11.46
C LEU A 12 8.10 -2.41 -12.04
N LEU A 13 6.95 -1.84 -11.69
CA LEU A 13 5.63 -2.27 -12.17
C LEU A 13 5.29 -1.66 -13.54
N ILE A 14 5.70 -0.41 -13.76
CA ILE A 14 5.35 0.37 -14.95
C ILE A 14 5.73 -0.33 -16.27
N PRO A 15 6.96 -0.88 -16.43
CA PRO A 15 7.31 -1.61 -17.65
C PRO A 15 6.41 -2.83 -17.90
N SER A 16 5.98 -3.53 -16.84
CA SER A 16 5.08 -4.69 -16.95
C SER A 16 3.68 -4.27 -17.41
N PHE A 17 3.16 -3.17 -16.87
CA PHE A 17 1.87 -2.62 -17.30
C PHE A 17 1.87 -2.23 -18.78
N ASN A 18 2.97 -1.65 -19.26
CA ASN A 18 3.11 -1.27 -20.66
C ASN A 18 3.29 -2.47 -21.60
N ALA A 19 4.12 -3.45 -21.22
CA ALA A 19 4.43 -4.60 -22.08
C ALA A 19 3.34 -5.67 -22.10
N HIS A 20 2.55 -5.78 -21.03
CA HIS A 20 1.66 -6.92 -20.79
C HIS A 20 0.27 -6.50 -20.32
N ALA A 21 -0.28 -5.40 -20.84
CA ALA A 21 -1.53 -4.79 -20.40
C ALA A 21 -2.71 -5.78 -20.27
N ASP A 22 -2.89 -6.69 -21.23
CA ASP A 22 -3.97 -7.67 -21.25
C ASP A 22 -3.63 -9.00 -20.54
N ALA A 23 -2.37 -9.19 -20.12
CA ALA A 23 -1.99 -10.40 -19.41
C ALA A 23 -2.59 -10.41 -17.99
N LEU A 24 -3.10 -11.57 -17.58
CA LEU A 24 -3.64 -11.76 -16.24
C LEU A 24 -2.52 -11.69 -15.20
N VAL A 25 -2.74 -10.88 -14.17
CA VAL A 25 -1.79 -10.67 -13.06
C VAL A 25 -2.34 -11.18 -11.73
N PHE A 26 -3.66 -11.07 -11.51
CA PHE A 26 -4.30 -11.60 -10.30
C PHE A 26 -5.54 -12.43 -10.62
N ARG A 27 -5.79 -13.40 -9.74
CA ARG A 27 -7.03 -14.16 -9.67
C ARG A 27 -7.56 -14.11 -8.24
N PRO A 28 -8.35 -13.10 -7.85
CA PRO A 28 -8.94 -13.06 -6.53
C PRO A 28 -10.15 -14.00 -6.46
N TYR A 29 -10.30 -14.69 -5.32
CA TYR A 29 -11.49 -15.51 -5.06
C TYR A 29 -12.70 -14.59 -4.91
N ASN A 30 -13.77 -14.87 -5.65
CA ASN A 30 -14.95 -14.01 -5.64
C ASN A 30 -16.06 -14.52 -4.70
N GLY A 31 -15.83 -15.62 -3.98
CA GLY A 31 -16.73 -16.14 -2.95
C GLY A 31 -18.03 -16.76 -3.48
N ARG A 32 -18.23 -16.83 -4.81
CA ARG A 32 -19.43 -17.40 -5.43
C ARG A 32 -19.04 -18.56 -6.34
N ASP A 33 -19.75 -19.67 -6.21
CA ASP A 33 -19.63 -20.84 -7.10
C ASP A 33 -18.20 -21.36 -7.31
N ASP A 34 -17.35 -21.24 -6.28
CA ASP A 34 -15.91 -21.54 -6.33
C ASP A 34 -15.15 -20.85 -7.49
N ALA A 35 -15.65 -19.70 -7.92
CA ALA A 35 -15.09 -18.96 -9.03
C ALA A 35 -13.99 -18.00 -8.60
N TRP A 36 -13.11 -17.73 -9.56
CA TRP A 36 -12.00 -16.81 -9.42
C TRP A 36 -12.16 -15.72 -10.46
N ALA A 37 -12.09 -14.47 -10.05
CA ALA A 37 -12.03 -13.37 -11.00
C ALA A 37 -10.70 -13.39 -11.76
N SER A 38 -10.63 -12.64 -12.85
CA SER A 38 -9.42 -12.49 -13.65
C SER A 38 -9.12 -11.00 -13.78
N VAL A 39 -7.98 -10.58 -13.25
CA VAL A 39 -7.58 -9.16 -13.26
C VAL A 39 -6.34 -9.03 -14.14
N PRO A 40 -6.45 -8.37 -15.31
CA PRO A 40 -5.31 -8.08 -16.17
C PRO A 40 -4.48 -6.90 -15.63
N ASN A 41 -3.24 -6.78 -16.11
CA ASN A 41 -2.33 -5.69 -15.71
C ASN A 41 -2.94 -4.30 -15.90
N ARG A 42 -3.66 -4.06 -17.00
CA ARG A 42 -4.36 -2.80 -17.25
C ARG A 42 -5.31 -2.45 -16.11
N GLU A 43 -6.16 -3.38 -15.71
CA GLU A 43 -7.15 -3.16 -14.66
C GLU A 43 -6.50 -2.92 -13.29
N LEU A 44 -5.36 -3.57 -13.03
CA LEU A 44 -4.56 -3.30 -11.83
C LEU A 44 -3.94 -1.88 -11.87
N GLU A 45 -3.34 -1.49 -13.00
CA GLU A 45 -2.75 -0.16 -13.19
C GLU A 45 -3.78 0.95 -12.99
N GLU A 46 -4.93 0.84 -13.66
CA GLU A 46 -6.03 1.82 -13.60
C GLU A 46 -6.50 2.01 -12.15
N ARG A 47 -6.61 0.92 -11.38
CA ARG A 47 -7.02 0.99 -9.97
C ARG A 47 -5.96 1.60 -9.07
N ILE A 48 -4.68 1.28 -9.27
CA ILE A 48 -3.59 1.92 -8.52
C ILE A 48 -3.57 3.42 -8.82
N ALA A 49 -3.77 3.83 -10.08
CA ALA A 49 -3.80 5.23 -10.48
C ALA A 49 -4.92 6.01 -9.78
N VAL A 50 -6.16 5.49 -9.77
CA VAL A 50 -7.27 6.18 -9.08
C VAL A 50 -7.15 6.14 -7.56
N ALA A 51 -6.63 5.05 -6.97
CA ALA A 51 -6.33 4.99 -5.55
C ALA A 51 -5.30 6.04 -5.16
N ARG A 52 -4.24 6.18 -5.96
CA ARG A 52 -3.18 7.19 -5.74
C ARG A 52 -3.79 8.59 -5.80
N ALA A 53 -4.60 8.89 -6.81
CA ALA A 53 -5.28 10.17 -6.93
C ALA A 53 -6.26 10.46 -5.78
N HIS A 54 -6.89 9.42 -5.21
CA HIS A 54 -7.73 9.55 -4.02
C HIS A 54 -6.91 9.90 -2.77
N TRP A 55 -5.78 9.24 -2.55
CA TRP A 55 -4.99 9.42 -1.34
C TRP A 55 -4.26 10.76 -1.25
N VAL A 56 -3.96 11.42 -2.38
CA VAL A 56 -3.34 12.76 -2.40
C VAL A 56 -4.11 13.77 -1.54
N PRO A 57 -5.38 14.11 -1.82
CA PRO A 57 -6.11 15.09 -1.02
C PRO A 57 -6.44 14.59 0.40
N VAL A 58 -6.64 13.29 0.58
CA VAL A 58 -6.96 12.70 1.89
C VAL A 58 -5.82 12.92 2.88
N LEU A 59 -4.59 12.68 2.42
CA LEU A 59 -3.41 12.78 3.26
C LEU A 59 -2.76 14.18 3.26
N ALA A 60 -3.11 15.05 2.31
CA ALA A 60 -2.58 16.43 2.23
C ALA A 60 -2.81 17.24 3.51
N SER A 61 -3.87 16.93 4.27
CA SER A 61 -4.20 17.62 5.53
C SER A 61 -3.21 17.37 6.67
N LEU A 62 -2.30 16.40 6.53
CA LEU A 62 -1.42 15.94 7.60
C LEU A 62 0.02 16.50 7.54
N ASP A 63 0.32 17.38 6.59
CA ASP A 63 1.69 17.88 6.32
C ASP A 63 2.74 16.75 6.20
N ILE A 64 2.32 15.62 5.63
CA ILE A 64 3.21 14.46 5.49
C ILE A 64 4.21 14.68 4.35
N ARG A 65 5.45 14.27 4.62
CA ARG A 65 6.58 14.41 3.70
C ARG A 65 6.91 13.07 3.07
N PRO A 66 7.58 13.04 1.91
CA PRO A 66 8.16 11.81 1.38
C PRO A 66 8.97 11.08 2.47
N SER A 67 8.84 9.76 2.50
CA SER A 67 9.39 8.84 3.50
C SER A 67 8.77 8.89 4.90
N ASP A 68 7.77 9.74 5.15
CA ASP A 68 6.96 9.62 6.37
C ASP A 68 6.20 8.28 6.37
N VAL A 69 5.98 7.75 7.58
CA VAL A 69 5.37 6.44 7.77
C VAL A 69 3.85 6.52 7.74
N VAL A 70 3.24 5.67 6.91
CA VAL A 70 1.79 5.43 6.90
C VAL A 70 1.55 3.98 7.28
N GLY A 71 0.78 3.78 8.35
CA GLY A 71 0.39 2.46 8.82
C GLY A 71 -0.70 1.85 7.95
N PHE A 72 -0.64 0.53 7.79
CA PHE A 72 -1.66 -0.28 7.13
C PHE A 72 -2.08 -1.42 8.04
N TRP A 73 -3.31 -1.38 8.54
CA TRP A 73 -3.90 -2.50 9.26
C TRP A 73 -5.05 -3.07 8.43
N LEU A 74 -4.67 -3.94 7.51
CA LEU A 74 -5.53 -4.50 6.46
C LEU A 74 -5.68 -6.01 6.65
N THR A 75 -6.53 -6.67 5.86
CA THR A 75 -6.74 -8.12 6.01
C THR A 75 -5.57 -8.92 5.45
N GLY A 76 -4.84 -8.37 4.48
CA GLY A 76 -3.74 -9.04 3.77
C GLY A 76 -4.23 -10.08 2.77
N SER A 77 -5.53 -10.09 2.46
CA SER A 77 -6.19 -11.12 1.64
C SER A 77 -6.99 -10.52 0.49
N LYS A 78 -7.27 -9.22 0.51
CA LYS A 78 -8.02 -8.55 -0.55
C LYS A 78 -7.06 -7.95 -1.56
N LEU A 79 -7.41 -7.99 -2.84
CA LEU A 79 -6.64 -7.27 -3.87
C LEU A 79 -6.63 -5.75 -3.61
N SER A 80 -7.69 -5.21 -3.02
CA SER A 80 -7.73 -3.81 -2.58
C SER A 80 -6.65 -3.48 -1.54
N ASP A 81 -6.21 -4.43 -0.71
CA ASP A 81 -5.15 -4.18 0.27
C ASP A 81 -3.82 -3.86 -0.41
N LEU A 82 -3.50 -4.63 -1.46
CA LEU A 82 -2.33 -4.41 -2.30
C LEU A 82 -2.44 -3.09 -3.06
N ILE A 83 -3.61 -2.80 -3.64
CA ILE A 83 -3.81 -1.57 -4.43
C ILE A 83 -3.62 -0.32 -3.56
N ASN A 84 -4.25 -0.27 -2.38
CA ASN A 84 -4.11 0.88 -1.47
C ASN A 84 -2.65 1.08 -1.02
N SER A 85 -1.97 -0.01 -0.65
CA SER A 85 -0.58 0.09 -0.17
C SER A 85 0.41 0.50 -1.26
N ILE A 86 0.27 -0.01 -2.49
CA ILE A 86 1.08 0.43 -3.64
C ILE A 86 0.79 1.90 -3.96
N ALA A 87 -0.48 2.30 -3.99
CA ALA A 87 -0.89 3.66 -4.32
C ALA A 87 -0.29 4.71 -3.38
N VAL A 88 -0.35 4.47 -2.07
CA VAL A 88 0.24 5.35 -1.05
C VAL A 88 1.76 5.33 -1.10
N SER A 89 2.37 4.18 -1.35
CA SER A 89 3.83 4.10 -1.54
C SER A 89 4.28 4.84 -2.81
N ALA A 90 3.45 4.87 -3.86
CA ALA A 90 3.71 5.65 -5.08
C ALA A 90 3.64 7.18 -4.86
N LEU A 91 3.09 7.64 -3.73
CA LEU A 91 3.19 9.02 -3.25
C LEU A 91 4.50 9.27 -2.48
N GLY A 92 5.31 8.23 -2.28
CA GLY A 92 6.62 8.30 -1.64
C GLY A 92 6.59 8.08 -0.13
N TYR A 93 5.47 7.69 0.46
CA TYR A 93 5.37 7.35 1.88
C TYR A 93 5.89 5.94 2.17
N THR A 94 6.41 5.72 3.37
CA THR A 94 6.92 4.43 3.81
C THR A 94 5.79 3.62 4.47
N PRO A 95 5.33 2.51 3.86
CA PRO A 95 4.31 1.66 4.46
C PRO A 95 4.83 0.94 5.71
N GLN A 96 4.00 0.89 6.76
CA GLN A 96 4.17 -0.02 7.89
C GLN A 96 2.99 -0.99 7.96
N PHE A 97 3.23 -2.28 7.73
CA PHE A 97 2.16 -3.27 7.66
C PHE A 97 1.91 -3.96 9.00
N PHE A 98 0.67 -3.91 9.46
CA PHE A 98 0.18 -4.63 10.63
C PHE A 98 -0.71 -5.78 10.16
N GLY A 99 -0.35 -7.01 10.52
CA GLY A 99 -1.13 -8.20 10.16
C GLY A 99 -2.43 -8.36 10.97
N GLY A 100 -3.35 -9.17 10.48
CA GLY A 100 -4.60 -9.47 11.19
C GLY A 100 -4.43 -10.17 12.55
N TYR A 101 -3.24 -10.69 12.87
CA TYR A 101 -2.94 -11.31 14.17
C TYR A 101 -2.78 -10.28 15.31
N PHE A 102 -2.65 -8.99 14.99
CA PHE A 102 -2.66 -7.93 16.00
C PHE A 102 -4.08 -7.78 16.56
N GLY A 103 -4.43 -8.55 17.60
CA GLY A 103 -5.75 -8.48 18.23
C GLY A 103 -6.01 -7.24 19.09
N ASN A 104 -4.96 -6.49 19.42
CA ASN A 104 -5.03 -5.28 20.25
C ASN A 104 -4.58 -4.05 19.48
N VAL A 105 -5.52 -3.18 19.15
CA VAL A 105 -5.30 -1.91 18.44
C VAL A 105 -4.32 -0.98 19.14
N SER A 106 -4.23 -1.02 20.47
CA SER A 106 -3.28 -0.17 21.21
C SER A 106 -1.83 -0.51 20.84
N ILE A 107 -1.54 -1.79 20.60
CA ILE A 107 -0.21 -2.23 20.16
C ILE A 107 0.09 -1.69 18.75
N VAL A 108 -0.92 -1.69 17.86
CA VAL A 108 -0.80 -1.15 16.50
C VAL A 108 -0.45 0.34 16.56
N LEU A 109 -1.22 1.12 17.32
CA LEU A 109 -1.01 2.56 17.47
C LEU A 109 0.33 2.89 18.15
N ASP A 110 0.71 2.15 19.19
CA ASP A 110 2.01 2.33 19.87
C ASP A 110 3.19 2.07 18.93
N LEU A 111 3.13 1.00 18.14
CA LEU A 111 4.17 0.64 17.18
C LEU A 111 4.24 1.63 16.01
N LEU A 112 3.09 2.18 15.61
CA LEU A 112 3.02 3.22 14.60
C LEU A 112 3.58 4.56 15.12
N LEU A 113 3.27 4.93 16.36
CA LEU A 113 3.86 6.12 16.98
C LEU A 113 5.38 5.97 17.14
N LYS A 114 5.86 4.79 17.53
CA LYS A 114 7.30 4.49 17.64
C LYS A 114 8.06 4.56 16.32
N SER A 115 7.41 4.33 15.19
CA SER A 115 8.00 4.49 13.85
C SER A 115 7.88 5.90 13.29
N GLY A 116 7.25 6.84 14.02
CA GLY A 116 6.98 8.19 13.54
C GLY A 116 5.79 8.25 12.57
N GLY A 117 4.89 7.28 12.63
CA GLY A 117 3.71 7.20 11.79
C GLY A 117 2.79 8.41 11.91
N LYS A 118 2.16 8.76 10.79
CA LYS A 118 1.34 9.97 10.63
C LYS A 118 -0.14 9.66 10.47
N ALA A 119 -0.42 8.53 9.82
CA ALA A 119 -1.77 8.06 9.55
C ALA A 119 -1.82 6.55 9.63
N LEU A 120 -3.01 6.02 9.88
CA LEU A 120 -3.31 4.59 9.83
C LEU A 120 -4.46 4.35 8.85
N ILE A 121 -4.19 3.62 7.77
CA ILE A 121 -5.20 3.16 6.83
C ILE A 121 -5.63 1.75 7.25
N VAL A 122 -6.93 1.56 7.44
CA VAL A 122 -7.49 0.31 7.99
C VAL A 122 -8.57 -0.29 7.11
N ASP A 123 -8.65 -1.62 7.13
CA ASP A 123 -9.83 -2.31 6.61
C ASP A 123 -11.07 -1.96 7.44
N GLU A 124 -12.25 -1.96 6.80
CA GLU A 124 -13.55 -1.70 7.44
C GLU A 124 -13.75 -2.55 8.69
N THR A 125 -13.30 -3.81 8.68
CA THR A 125 -13.42 -4.74 9.82
C THR A 125 -12.73 -4.20 11.08
N TYR A 126 -11.64 -3.44 10.93
CA TYR A 126 -10.86 -2.90 12.05
C TYR A 126 -11.20 -1.44 12.36
N LEU A 127 -11.95 -0.76 11.48
CA LEU A 127 -12.24 0.67 11.58
C LEU A 127 -12.90 1.09 12.91
N PRO A 128 -13.90 0.37 13.46
CA PRO A 128 -14.50 0.76 14.73
C PRO A 128 -13.50 0.76 15.89
N ALA A 129 -12.67 -0.28 15.99
CA ALA A 129 -11.65 -0.39 17.05
C ALA A 129 -10.52 0.63 16.88
N ALA A 130 -10.06 0.82 15.64
CA ALA A 130 -9.03 1.81 15.29
C ALA A 130 -9.47 3.24 15.61
N SER A 131 -10.68 3.61 15.23
CA SER A 131 -11.21 4.97 15.42
C SER A 131 -11.46 5.28 16.90
N ALA A 132 -11.95 4.32 17.67
CA ALA A 132 -12.14 4.49 19.11
C ALA A 132 -10.80 4.67 19.85
N ALA A 133 -9.79 3.89 19.50
CA ALA A 133 -8.47 3.98 20.13
C ALA A 133 -7.69 5.23 19.71
N SER A 134 -7.79 5.64 18.44
CA SER A 134 -7.05 6.79 17.92
C SER A 134 -7.49 8.13 18.49
N ALA A 135 -8.70 8.23 19.06
CA ALA A 135 -9.22 9.44 19.72
C ALA A 135 -8.32 9.97 20.85
N THR A 136 -7.41 9.14 21.36
CA THR A 136 -6.43 9.50 22.41
C THR A 136 -5.03 9.77 21.87
N THR A 137 -4.85 9.75 20.54
CA THR A 137 -3.56 9.85 19.86
C THR A 137 -3.57 10.93 18.78
N THR A 138 -2.40 11.29 18.25
CA THR A 138 -2.29 12.18 17.09
C THR A 138 -2.43 11.46 15.74
N ILE A 139 -2.61 10.13 15.74
CA ILE A 139 -2.74 9.33 14.53
C ILE A 139 -4.16 9.48 13.99
N ILE A 140 -4.29 9.95 12.74
CA ILE A 140 -5.57 9.94 12.05
C ILE A 140 -5.79 8.58 11.39
N VAL A 141 -6.99 8.03 11.59
CA VAL A 141 -7.41 6.75 11.02
C VAL A 141 -8.27 7.00 9.79
N TYR A 142 -7.94 6.34 8.69
CA TYR A 142 -8.71 6.35 7.44
C TYR A 142 -9.13 4.94 7.08
N ARG A 143 -10.31 4.79 6.50
CA ARG A 143 -10.74 3.54 5.89
C ARG A 143 -10.06 3.34 4.54
N SER A 144 -9.58 2.13 4.25
CA SER A 144 -9.07 1.76 2.93
C SER A 144 -10.18 1.71 1.89
N LEU A 145 -9.88 2.09 0.65
CA LEU A 145 -10.80 1.88 -0.47
C LEU A 145 -11.04 0.39 -0.72
N ASP A 146 -12.28 -0.02 -0.90
CA ASP A 146 -12.60 -1.38 -1.35
C ASP A 146 -12.55 -1.50 -2.88
N TYR A 147 -12.73 -2.72 -3.38
CA TYR A 147 -12.64 -3.02 -4.82
C TYR A 147 -13.75 -2.38 -5.66
N ASP A 148 -14.96 -2.27 -5.11
CA ASP A 148 -16.10 -1.70 -5.81
C ASP A 148 -15.97 -0.18 -5.91
N GLU A 149 -15.50 0.47 -4.85
CA GLU A 149 -15.16 1.89 -4.84
C GLU A 149 -14.06 2.23 -5.84
N LEU A 150 -13.01 1.42 -5.89
CA LEU A 150 -11.95 1.57 -6.90
C LEU A 150 -12.53 1.47 -8.32
N SER A 151 -13.44 0.52 -8.55
CA SER A 151 -14.10 0.35 -9.85
C SER A 151 -14.98 1.54 -10.20
N GLN A 152 -15.71 2.11 -9.24
CA GLN A 152 -16.50 3.33 -9.43
C GLN A 152 -15.61 4.55 -9.74
N LEU A 153 -14.46 4.67 -9.09
CA LEU A 153 -13.50 5.75 -9.37
C LEU A 153 -12.95 5.65 -10.80
N VAL A 154 -12.65 4.44 -11.29
CA VAL A 154 -12.24 4.22 -12.69
C VAL A 154 -13.36 4.66 -13.65
N VAL A 155 -14.60 4.21 -13.42
CA VAL A 155 -15.75 4.61 -14.25
C VAL A 155 -15.93 6.13 -14.27
N LYS A 156 -15.76 6.80 -13.13
CA LYS A 156 -15.85 8.26 -13.01
C LYS A 156 -14.78 8.97 -13.85
N VAL A 157 -13.55 8.46 -13.87
CA VAL A 157 -12.46 9.01 -14.69
C VAL A 157 -12.74 8.83 -16.18
N LEU A 158 -13.17 7.63 -16.60
CA LEU A 158 -13.51 7.32 -18.00
C LEU A 158 -14.67 8.18 -18.50
N SER A 159 -15.74 8.28 -17.70
CA SER A 159 -16.93 9.09 -18.05
C SER A 159 -16.61 10.58 -18.14
N GLY A 160 -15.56 11.03 -17.44
CA GLY A 160 -15.04 12.39 -17.53
C GLY A 160 -14.09 12.64 -18.70
N GLY A 161 -13.86 11.65 -19.58
CA GLY A 161 -12.94 11.77 -20.72
C GLY A 161 -11.47 11.86 -20.34
N ARG A 162 -11.10 11.41 -19.14
CA ARG A 162 -9.74 11.52 -18.58
C ARG A 162 -9.01 10.18 -18.53
N ALA A 163 -9.13 9.37 -19.58
CA ALA A 163 -8.55 8.03 -19.63
C ALA A 163 -7.02 8.02 -19.41
N GLN A 164 -6.33 9.10 -19.78
CA GLN A 164 -4.90 9.28 -19.52
C GLN A 164 -4.53 9.29 -18.03
N ASP A 165 -5.47 9.69 -17.15
CA ASP A 165 -5.26 9.75 -15.70
C ASP A 165 -5.28 8.34 -15.06
N LEU A 166 -5.61 7.30 -15.84
CA LEU A 166 -5.58 5.90 -15.40
C LEU A 166 -4.23 5.22 -15.63
N LYS A 167 -3.20 5.99 -16.00
CA LYS A 167 -1.83 5.50 -16.13
C LYS A 167 -1.01 5.78 -14.88
N LEU A 168 -0.29 4.77 -14.41
CA LEU A 168 0.57 4.95 -13.26
C LEU A 168 1.82 5.70 -13.68
N SER A 169 2.02 6.87 -13.06
CA SER A 169 3.23 7.67 -13.25
C SER A 169 4.37 7.15 -12.37
N GLU A 170 5.60 7.52 -12.72
CA GLU A 170 6.76 7.27 -11.87
C GLU A 170 6.55 7.86 -10.46
N PRO A 171 7.08 7.22 -9.40
CA PRO A 171 7.01 7.74 -8.05
C PRO A 171 7.65 9.12 -7.95
N GLU A 172 7.03 10.00 -7.15
CA GLU A 172 7.47 11.40 -7.00
C GLU A 172 8.78 11.53 -6.21
N VAL A 173 9.17 10.49 -5.48
CA VAL A 173 10.34 10.49 -4.60
C VAL A 173 11.54 9.79 -5.21
N SER A 174 12.71 10.41 -5.08
CA SER A 174 13.99 9.76 -5.37
C SER A 174 14.51 9.03 -4.13
N VAL A 175 14.73 7.72 -4.26
CA VAL A 175 15.19 6.86 -3.16
C VAL A 175 16.59 6.31 -3.39
N GLY A 176 17.31 6.14 -2.30
CA GLY A 176 18.58 5.43 -2.22
C GLY A 176 18.37 3.98 -1.77
N PRO A 177 19.37 3.11 -2.01
CA PRO A 177 19.30 1.68 -1.66
C PRO A 177 19.14 1.43 -0.16
N ASP A 178 19.70 2.30 0.68
CA ASP A 178 19.64 2.21 2.15
C ASP A 178 18.39 2.88 2.75
N ASP A 179 17.58 3.58 1.95
CA ASP A 179 16.33 4.16 2.43
C ASP A 179 15.34 3.05 2.78
N ILE A 180 14.49 3.30 3.79
CA ILE A 180 13.48 2.36 4.23
C ILE A 180 12.33 2.32 3.22
N ALA A 181 12.15 1.17 2.59
CA ALA A 181 11.05 0.92 1.66
C ALA A 181 9.78 0.46 2.37
N VAL A 182 9.91 -0.28 3.47
CA VAL A 182 8.78 -0.84 4.22
C VAL A 182 9.19 -1.22 5.65
N LEU A 183 8.24 -1.09 6.58
CA LEU A 183 8.36 -1.57 7.96
C LEU A 183 7.46 -2.80 8.17
N PHE A 184 8.05 -3.89 8.63
CA PHE A 184 7.34 -5.10 9.07
C PHE A 184 7.54 -5.32 10.57
N HIS A 185 6.93 -6.38 11.12
CA HIS A 185 7.09 -6.75 12.52
C HIS A 185 7.48 -8.21 12.70
N SER A 186 8.28 -8.49 13.74
CA SER A 186 8.46 -9.86 14.23
C SER A 186 7.25 -10.33 15.02
N SER A 187 7.03 -11.64 15.10
CA SER A 187 5.96 -12.25 15.90
C SER A 187 6.09 -12.08 17.42
N GLY A 188 7.20 -11.52 17.91
CA GLY A 188 7.37 -11.18 19.34
C GLY A 188 7.54 -12.39 20.30
N THR A 189 7.79 -13.60 19.78
CA THR A 189 7.76 -14.87 20.57
C THR A 189 8.73 -14.95 21.74
N THR A 190 9.78 -14.13 21.77
CA THR A 190 10.81 -14.14 22.83
C THR A 190 10.67 -13.02 23.86
N GLY A 191 9.73 -12.08 23.68
CA GLY A 191 9.56 -10.93 24.58
C GLY A 191 8.14 -10.36 24.68
N GLY A 192 7.15 -11.05 24.10
CA GLY A 192 5.73 -10.67 24.14
C GLY A 192 5.34 -9.49 23.24
N LEU A 193 6.28 -8.61 22.87
CA LEU A 193 6.04 -7.43 22.03
C LEU A 193 6.69 -7.57 20.64
N PRO A 194 5.92 -7.41 19.55
CA PRO A 194 6.44 -7.33 18.18
C PRO A 194 7.49 -6.22 18.04
N LYS A 195 8.59 -6.52 17.34
CA LYS A 195 9.66 -5.54 17.04
C LYS A 195 9.49 -5.01 15.62
N ILE A 196 9.74 -3.72 15.42
CA ILE A 196 9.76 -3.09 14.09
C ILE A 196 11.02 -3.54 13.33
N ILE A 197 10.82 -4.05 12.12
CA ILE A 197 11.88 -4.53 11.23
C ILE A 197 11.90 -3.64 9.98
N PRO A 198 12.86 -2.69 9.89
CA PRO A 198 13.02 -1.88 8.69
C PRO A 198 13.65 -2.68 7.55
N ASN A 199 13.03 -2.60 6.38
CA ASN A 199 13.52 -3.19 5.14
C ASN A 199 13.80 -2.08 4.13
N THR A 200 15.01 -2.10 3.59
CA THR A 200 15.48 -1.08 2.66
C THR A 200 15.15 -1.44 1.22
N PHE A 201 15.21 -0.46 0.30
CA PHE A 201 15.00 -0.72 -1.13
C PHE A 201 15.96 -1.78 -1.68
N ASP A 202 17.22 -1.80 -1.22
CA ASP A 202 18.20 -2.81 -1.63
C ASP A 202 17.78 -4.23 -1.22
N LYS A 203 17.34 -4.42 0.03
CA LYS A 203 16.88 -5.73 0.52
C LYS A 203 15.67 -6.25 -0.28
N LEU A 204 14.72 -5.38 -0.63
CA LEU A 204 13.60 -5.75 -1.49
C LEU A 204 14.04 -6.05 -2.92
N GLY A 205 14.99 -5.29 -3.45
CA GLY A 205 15.57 -5.53 -4.77
C GLY A 205 16.27 -6.89 -4.89
N ALA A 206 17.02 -7.29 -3.86
CA ALA A 206 17.75 -8.56 -3.83
C ALA A 206 16.83 -9.80 -3.89
N VAL A 207 15.63 -9.73 -3.30
CA VAL A 207 14.62 -10.80 -3.38
C VAL A 207 14.21 -11.05 -4.84
N LYS A 208 14.12 -10.00 -5.65
CA LYS A 208 13.72 -10.08 -7.06
C LYS A 208 14.74 -10.85 -7.92
N THR A 209 16.03 -10.64 -7.68
CA THR A 209 17.11 -11.31 -8.42
C THR A 209 17.12 -12.82 -8.14
N ARG A 210 16.76 -13.22 -6.92
CA ARG A 210 16.78 -14.62 -6.49
C ARG A 210 15.60 -15.46 -7.01
N ILE A 211 14.46 -14.82 -7.31
CA ILE A 211 13.28 -15.51 -7.90
C ILE A 211 13.47 -15.78 -9.40
N ARG A 212 14.38 -15.08 -10.07
CA ARG A 212 14.67 -15.26 -11.50
C ARG A 212 15.84 -16.22 -11.79
N SER A 213 16.50 -16.73 -10.75
CA SER A 213 17.68 -17.59 -10.86
C SER A 213 17.39 -19.09 -10.66
N ASP A 214 16.12 -19.46 -10.50
CA ASP A 214 15.62 -20.83 -10.40
C ASP A 214 14.66 -21.12 -11.56
#